data_AF-B0DZT7-F1
#
_entry.id   AF-B0DZT7-F1
#
_cell.length_a   1.000
_cell.length_b   1.000
_cell.length_c   1.000
_cell.angle_alpha   90.00
_cell.angle_beta   90.00
_cell.angle_gamma   90.00
#
_symmetry.space_group_name_H-M   'P 1'
#
loop_
_entity.id
_entity.type
_entity.pdbx_description
1 polymer ?
#
loop_
_entity_poly.entity_id
_entity_poly.type
_entity_poly.pdbx_seq_one_letter_code
_entity_poly.pdbx_strand_id
1 'polypeptide(L)'
;MMDLSNIPRTSMSHSGPIRANISSMRDVVLVQRRHPPHLLCAASLKPLFDLQIGLFLADAAHVHSPTGGQGLNTSIQDSFTLGWKLSLVVKGLAPPSLLDTYSEERLPVVSEMLKQTTKLLNGMAKASKDGTWNRSGPALRLGINYRWSSIVLDQVKKTESTAQDSIDERSNSYGVGVNSDLQAGDRAPDSSDLIPLRPDLMGKRSSLFRDVFGTSYHTVLIFAQLVDTKASLQRVASYPKDVLRIAVVVPSQQAVPIDLPDHVNLVFEDREGHAHEAYTGRKCGVVVVRPDGVVGAMAKDPQWLDRYFKGILLDPSKL
;
A
#
# COMPACT_ATOMS: atom_id res chain seq x y z
N MET A 1 -23.49 -51.07 19.73
CA MET A 1 -22.71 -51.47 18.55
C MET A 1 -23.61 -51.27 17.34
N MET A 2 -23.45 -50.16 16.61
CA MET A 2 -24.12 -49.92 15.32
C MET A 2 -23.12 -49.24 14.40
N ASP A 3 -22.96 -49.88 13.24
CA ASP A 3 -21.98 -49.70 12.19
C ASP A 3 -22.34 -48.49 11.30
N LEU A 4 -21.37 -47.61 11.02
CA LEU A 4 -21.52 -46.36 10.27
C LEU A 4 -20.99 -46.45 8.82
N SER A 5 -20.90 -47.65 8.24
CA SER A 5 -20.23 -47.84 6.95
C SER A 5 -21.04 -47.54 5.68
N ASN A 6 -22.27 -46.99 5.73
CA ASN A 6 -23.06 -46.77 4.50
C ASN A 6 -23.92 -45.49 4.48
N ILE A 7 -23.32 -44.34 4.17
CA ILE A 7 -24.05 -43.13 3.73
C ILE A 7 -23.56 -42.74 2.32
N PRO A 8 -24.41 -42.74 1.29
CA PRO A 8 -24.03 -42.39 -0.09
C PRO A 8 -23.81 -40.88 -0.24
N ARG A 9 -22.69 -40.50 -0.86
CA ARG A 9 -22.40 -39.10 -1.25
C ARG A 9 -23.04 -38.82 -2.62
N THR A 10 -24.05 -37.96 -2.64
CA THR A 10 -24.64 -37.43 -3.88
C THR A 10 -23.81 -36.23 -4.36
N SER A 11 -23.31 -36.32 -5.60
CA SER A 11 -22.65 -35.22 -6.31
C SER A 11 -23.69 -34.37 -7.03
N MET A 12 -23.78 -33.08 -6.69
CA MET A 12 -24.34 -32.06 -7.59
C MET A 12 -23.47 -30.82 -7.54
N SER A 13 -22.81 -30.50 -8.64
CA SER A 13 -22.38 -29.14 -8.94
C SER A 13 -22.46 -28.91 -10.45
N HIS A 14 -23.40 -28.05 -10.86
CA HIS A 14 -23.43 -27.38 -12.15
C HIS A 14 -23.77 -25.91 -11.86
N SER A 15 -22.75 -25.05 -11.92
CA SER A 15 -22.88 -23.66 -12.34
C SER A 15 -21.62 -23.34 -13.15
N GLY A 16 -21.82 -23.08 -14.44
CA GLY A 16 -20.73 -22.95 -15.42
C GLY A 16 -19.88 -21.69 -15.21
N PRO A 17 -18.66 -21.66 -15.76
CA PRO A 17 -17.77 -20.52 -15.64
C PRO A 17 -18.22 -19.35 -16.52
N ILE A 18 -18.22 -18.15 -15.94
CA ILE A 18 -18.24 -16.88 -16.67
C ILE A 18 -16.91 -16.78 -17.43
N ARG A 19 -16.95 -16.91 -18.76
CA ARG A 19 -15.79 -16.70 -19.63
C ARG A 19 -15.51 -15.20 -19.79
N ALA A 20 -14.61 -14.67 -18.97
CA ALA A 20 -13.85 -13.48 -19.37
C ALA A 20 -12.76 -13.93 -20.36
N ASN A 21 -12.65 -13.26 -21.50
CA ASN A 21 -11.69 -13.57 -22.55
C ASN A 21 -10.28 -13.08 -22.13
N ILE A 22 -9.57 -13.92 -21.36
CA ILE A 22 -8.21 -13.67 -20.84
C ILE A 22 -7.20 -14.34 -21.79
N SER A 23 -7.15 -13.92 -23.05
CA SER A 23 -6.26 -14.54 -24.05
C SER A 23 -4.87 -13.88 -24.16
N SER A 24 -4.57 -12.82 -23.39
CA SER A 24 -3.31 -12.08 -23.50
C SER A 24 -2.35 -12.21 -22.30
N MET A 25 -2.75 -12.82 -21.17
CA MET A 25 -1.87 -13.06 -20.02
C MET A 25 -1.47 -14.54 -19.95
N ARG A 26 -0.22 -14.84 -20.32
CA ARG A 26 0.35 -16.18 -20.11
C ARG A 26 0.60 -16.39 -18.61
N ASP A 27 -0.08 -17.39 -18.07
CA ASP A 27 0.21 -18.18 -16.85
C ASP A 27 0.81 -17.47 -15.63
N VAL A 28 -0.03 -17.13 -14.65
CA VAL A 28 0.42 -16.87 -13.26
C VAL A 28 0.71 -18.22 -12.61
N VAL A 29 2.00 -18.59 -12.49
CA VAL A 29 2.43 -19.83 -11.83
C VAL A 29 2.95 -19.54 -10.42
N LEU A 30 2.24 -20.00 -9.40
CA LEU A 30 2.73 -20.02 -8.01
C LEU A 30 3.76 -21.14 -7.85
N VAL A 31 5.05 -20.80 -7.85
CA VAL A 31 6.14 -21.76 -7.63
C VAL A 31 6.57 -21.74 -6.17
N GLN A 32 6.19 -22.76 -5.40
CA GLN A 32 6.76 -23.02 -4.07
C GLN A 32 7.77 -24.18 -4.18
N ARG A 33 9.08 -23.89 -4.05
CA ARG A 33 10.10 -24.95 -3.92
C ARG A 33 10.31 -25.32 -2.45
N ARG A 34 10.12 -26.59 -2.09
CA ARG A 34 10.52 -27.14 -0.78
C ARG A 34 12.01 -27.49 -0.80
N HIS A 35 12.78 -27.01 0.18
CA HIS A 35 14.13 -27.52 0.49
C HIS A 35 14.12 -28.24 1.86
N PRO A 36 14.96 -29.27 2.07
CA PRO A 36 15.11 -29.95 3.37
C PRO A 36 15.79 -29.01 4.40
N PRO A 37 15.69 -29.28 5.72
CA PRO A 37 15.93 -28.31 6.80
C PRO A 37 17.42 -28.04 7.12
N HIS A 38 18.32 -28.15 6.14
CA HIS A 38 19.71 -27.78 6.33
C HIS A 38 19.91 -26.28 6.03
N LEU A 39 20.11 -25.51 7.10
CA LEU A 39 20.09 -24.03 7.18
C LEU A 39 21.31 -23.34 6.52
N LEU A 40 21.68 -23.72 5.30
CA LEU A 40 22.68 -23.00 4.50
C LEU A 40 22.00 -21.87 3.72
N CYS A 41 21.75 -20.73 4.38
CA CYS A 41 21.21 -19.53 3.74
C CYS A 41 22.33 -18.55 3.39
N ALA A 42 22.78 -18.56 2.14
CA ALA A 42 23.49 -17.43 1.55
C ALA A 42 22.46 -16.38 1.10
N ALA A 43 22.67 -15.11 1.45
CA ALA A 43 21.84 -14.03 0.93
C ALA A 43 22.04 -13.93 -0.59
N SER A 44 21.00 -14.24 -1.37
CA SER A 44 21.05 -14.19 -2.83
C SER A 44 19.82 -13.45 -3.34
N LEU A 45 20.04 -12.27 -3.92
CA LEU A 45 19.08 -11.67 -4.83
C LEU A 45 19.31 -12.34 -6.18
N LYS A 46 18.44 -13.25 -6.61
CA LYS A 46 18.57 -13.77 -7.97
C LYS A 46 18.13 -12.67 -8.94
N PRO A 47 18.88 -12.42 -10.04
CA PRO A 47 18.42 -11.55 -11.11
C PRO A 47 17.30 -12.27 -11.87
N LEU A 48 16.11 -12.34 -11.26
CA LEU A 48 14.91 -12.99 -11.82
C LEU A 48 13.78 -11.99 -12.05
N PHE A 49 13.93 -10.74 -11.61
CA PHE A 49 12.95 -9.68 -11.82
C PHE A 49 12.87 -9.21 -13.29
N ASP A 50 13.74 -9.72 -14.18
CA ASP A 50 13.90 -9.31 -15.58
C ASP A 50 13.36 -10.33 -16.61
N LEU A 51 12.78 -11.45 -16.16
CA LEU A 51 12.13 -12.38 -17.08
C LEU A 51 10.72 -11.86 -17.41
N GLN A 52 10.53 -11.38 -18.66
CA GLN A 52 9.26 -10.91 -19.26
C GLN A 52 8.10 -11.93 -19.29
N ILE A 53 8.17 -13.01 -18.50
CA ILE A 53 7.26 -14.15 -18.51
C ILE A 53 6.79 -14.57 -17.10
N GLY A 54 7.16 -13.85 -16.03
CA GLY A 54 6.67 -14.17 -14.68
C GLY A 54 7.04 -13.16 -13.60
N LEU A 55 6.09 -12.88 -12.70
CA LEU A 55 6.30 -12.09 -11.48
C LEU A 55 6.70 -13.01 -10.32
N PHE A 56 7.83 -12.73 -9.68
CA PHE A 56 8.31 -13.49 -8.52
C PHE A 56 8.11 -12.69 -7.22
N LEU A 57 7.66 -13.37 -6.17
CA LEU A 57 7.39 -12.82 -4.83
C LEU A 57 8.06 -13.68 -3.76
N ALA A 58 8.26 -13.12 -2.56
CA ALA A 58 8.59 -13.89 -1.35
C ALA A 58 9.88 -14.73 -1.51
N ASP A 59 9.94 -15.89 -0.85
CA ASP A 59 11.05 -16.84 -0.90
C ASP A 59 11.37 -17.35 -2.34
N ALA A 60 10.46 -17.17 -3.29
CA ALA A 60 10.71 -17.46 -4.70
C ALA A 60 11.56 -16.38 -5.39
N ALA A 61 11.55 -15.14 -4.88
CA ALA A 61 12.29 -13.98 -5.41
C ALA A 61 13.55 -13.64 -4.59
N HIS A 62 13.52 -13.82 -3.26
CA HIS A 62 14.64 -13.50 -2.38
C HIS A 62 14.72 -14.52 -1.23
N VAL A 63 15.95 -14.97 -0.94
CA VAL A 63 16.25 -15.84 0.20
C VAL A 63 17.36 -15.20 1.00
N HIS A 64 17.19 -15.18 2.32
CA HIS A 64 18.13 -14.55 3.25
C HIS A 64 18.24 -15.35 4.53
N SER A 65 19.27 -15.05 5.32
CA SER A 65 19.42 -15.63 6.65
C SER A 65 18.15 -15.42 7.50
N PRO A 66 17.71 -16.39 8.31
CA PRO A 66 16.66 -16.17 9.29
C PRO A 66 17.08 -15.17 10.38
N THR A 67 18.37 -14.83 10.47
CA THR A 67 18.89 -13.77 11.35
C THR A 67 18.13 -12.47 11.12
N GLY A 68 17.30 -12.10 12.11
CA GLY A 68 16.45 -10.91 12.05
C GLY A 68 14.96 -11.17 11.83
N GLY A 69 14.53 -12.41 11.56
CA GLY A 69 13.10 -12.78 11.53
C GLY A 69 12.27 -12.15 10.41
N GLN A 70 12.91 -11.94 9.25
CA GLN A 70 12.45 -10.96 8.27
C GLN A 70 11.69 -11.54 7.07
N GLY A 71 11.78 -12.84 6.81
CA GLY A 71 11.29 -13.45 5.55
C GLY A 71 9.80 -13.30 5.36
N LEU A 72 9.01 -13.88 6.28
CA LEU A 72 7.55 -13.85 6.22
C LEU A 72 6.99 -12.43 6.14
N ASN A 73 7.54 -11.51 6.93
CA ASN A 73 7.11 -10.11 6.93
C ASN A 73 7.38 -9.43 5.58
N THR A 74 8.47 -9.76 4.88
CA THR A 74 8.75 -9.21 3.54
C THR A 74 7.76 -9.77 2.54
N SER A 75 7.56 -11.08 2.59
CA SER A 75 6.71 -11.84 1.66
C SER A 75 5.25 -11.41 1.71
N ILE A 76 4.72 -11.13 2.91
CA ILE A 76 3.39 -10.55 3.06
C ILE A 76 3.33 -9.17 2.41
N GLN A 77 4.30 -8.29 2.66
CA GLN A 77 4.30 -6.95 2.07
C GLN A 77 4.43 -6.96 0.55
N ASP A 78 5.26 -7.86 -0.01
CA ASP A 78 5.36 -8.05 -1.46
C ASP A 78 4.01 -8.43 -2.06
N SER A 79 3.28 -9.31 -1.37
CA SER A 79 1.95 -9.77 -1.78
C SER A 79 0.91 -8.66 -1.73
N PHE A 80 0.93 -7.82 -0.68
CA PHE A 80 0.04 -6.67 -0.58
C PHE A 80 0.31 -5.63 -1.68
N THR A 81 1.58 -5.28 -1.92
CA THR A 81 1.95 -4.31 -2.95
C THR A 81 1.65 -4.82 -4.36
N LEU A 82 1.82 -6.12 -4.66
CA LEU A 82 1.45 -6.66 -5.97
C LEU A 82 -0.06 -6.87 -6.12
N GLY A 83 -0.74 -7.36 -5.08
CA GLY A 83 -2.11 -7.87 -5.16
C GLY A 83 -3.11 -6.83 -5.68
N TRP A 84 -3.02 -5.59 -5.20
CA TRP A 84 -3.92 -4.54 -5.66
C TRP A 84 -3.66 -4.11 -7.10
N LYS A 85 -2.38 -4.04 -7.51
CA LYS A 85 -1.97 -3.70 -8.88
C LYS A 85 -2.48 -4.76 -9.86
N LEU A 86 -2.26 -6.02 -9.52
CA LEU A 86 -2.71 -7.16 -10.32
C LEU A 86 -4.23 -7.20 -10.44
N SER A 87 -4.95 -6.95 -9.35
CA SER A 87 -6.42 -6.87 -9.36
C SER A 87 -6.93 -5.81 -10.34
N LEU A 88 -6.36 -4.60 -10.34
CA LEU A 88 -6.76 -3.55 -11.27
C LEU A 88 -6.47 -3.91 -12.73
N VAL A 89 -5.30 -4.48 -13.02
CA VAL A 89 -4.93 -4.87 -14.39
C VAL A 89 -5.80 -6.01 -14.91
N VAL A 90 -6.05 -7.05 -14.10
CA VAL A 90 -6.91 -8.19 -14.49
C VAL A 90 -8.36 -7.76 -14.73
N LYS A 91 -8.85 -6.78 -13.96
CA LYS A 91 -10.16 -6.16 -14.18
C LYS A 91 -10.21 -5.22 -15.39
N GLY A 92 -9.08 -4.98 -16.06
CA GLY A 92 -8.97 -4.04 -17.17
C GLY A 92 -9.08 -2.57 -16.74
N LEU A 93 -8.91 -2.25 -15.46
CA LEU A 93 -9.03 -0.89 -14.91
C LEU A 93 -7.72 -0.11 -14.92
N ALA A 94 -6.59 -0.79 -15.12
CA ALA A 94 -5.24 -0.22 -15.14
C ALA A 94 -4.42 -0.80 -16.29
N PRO A 95 -3.46 -0.03 -16.85
CA PRO A 95 -2.57 -0.55 -17.88
C PRO A 95 -1.62 -1.62 -17.30
N PRO A 96 -1.17 -2.61 -18.10
CA PRO A 96 -0.22 -3.63 -17.63
C PRO A 96 1.10 -3.06 -17.09
N SER A 97 1.53 -1.89 -17.57
CA SER A 97 2.72 -1.18 -17.09
C SER A 97 2.66 -0.79 -15.61
N LEU A 98 1.47 -0.78 -14.99
CA LEU A 98 1.35 -0.61 -13.54
C LEU A 98 2.11 -1.72 -12.78
N LEU A 99 2.23 -2.93 -13.34
CA LEU A 99 2.94 -4.04 -12.71
C LEU A 99 4.46 -3.82 -12.64
N ASP A 100 5.03 -3.04 -13.56
CA ASP A 100 6.47 -2.72 -13.55
C ASP A 100 6.87 -1.96 -12.26
N THR A 101 5.93 -1.20 -11.71
CA THR A 101 6.12 -0.44 -10.46
C THR A 101 6.26 -1.35 -9.23
N TYR A 102 5.86 -2.62 -9.30
CA TYR A 102 6.14 -3.58 -8.22
C TYR A 102 7.66 -3.77 -8.05
N SER A 103 8.36 -4.04 -9.15
CA SER A 103 9.82 -4.22 -9.12
C SER A 103 10.51 -2.91 -8.73
N GLU A 104 10.05 -1.78 -9.29
CA GLU A 104 10.56 -0.45 -8.95
C GLU A 104 10.51 -0.17 -7.44
N GLU A 105 9.41 -0.53 -6.78
CA GLU A 105 9.20 -0.28 -5.35
C GLU A 105 9.87 -1.31 -4.45
N ARG A 106 9.84 -2.59 -4.81
CA ARG A 106 10.26 -3.66 -3.89
C ARG A 106 11.75 -4.00 -4.01
N LEU A 107 12.37 -3.80 -5.17
CA LEU A 107 13.79 -4.11 -5.36
C LEU A 107 14.70 -3.29 -4.41
N PRO A 108 14.56 -1.95 -4.27
CA PRO A 108 15.40 -1.18 -3.36
C PRO A 108 15.19 -1.59 -1.90
N VAL A 109 13.94 -1.82 -1.48
CA VAL A 109 13.59 -2.26 -0.12
C VAL A 109 14.24 -3.60 0.20
N VAL A 110 14.10 -4.60 -0.67
CA VAL A 110 14.70 -5.93 -0.48
C VAL A 110 16.22 -5.83 -0.50
N SER A 111 16.81 -5.01 -1.38
CA SER A 111 18.26 -4.81 -1.44
C SER A 111 18.81 -4.24 -0.12
N GLU A 112 18.18 -3.20 0.43
CA GLU A 112 18.61 -2.61 1.69
C GLU A 112 18.45 -3.59 2.87
N MET A 113 17.34 -4.32 2.89
CA MET A 113 17.06 -5.36 3.87
C MET A 113 18.11 -6.46 3.88
N LEU A 114 18.53 -6.93 2.70
CA LEU A 114 19.62 -7.90 2.57
C LEU A 114 20.93 -7.32 3.12
N LYS A 115 21.27 -6.07 2.79
CA LYS A 115 22.47 -5.41 3.33
C LYS A 115 22.43 -5.35 4.87
N GLN A 116 21.28 -5.01 5.45
CA GLN A 116 21.12 -4.92 6.91
C GLN A 116 21.21 -6.29 7.58
N THR A 117 20.53 -7.32 7.06
CA THR A 117 20.56 -8.68 7.61
C THR A 117 21.95 -9.31 7.48
N THR A 118 22.67 -9.08 6.38
CA THR A 118 24.07 -9.51 6.21
C THR A 118 25.00 -8.81 7.19
N LYS A 119 24.84 -7.50 7.44
CA LYS A 119 25.62 -6.78 8.46
C LYS A 119 25.39 -7.37 9.86
N LEU A 120 24.13 -7.66 10.21
CA LEU A 120 23.79 -8.30 11.49
C LEU A 120 24.43 -9.69 11.63
N LEU A 121 24.33 -10.52 10.59
CA LEU A 121 24.95 -11.85 10.57
C LEU A 121 26.48 -11.79 10.73
N ASN A 122 27.13 -10.90 9.99
CA ASN A 122 28.60 -10.71 10.09
C ASN A 122 29.02 -10.16 11.45
N GLY A 123 28.20 -9.31 12.07
CA GLY A 123 28.39 -8.84 13.44
C GLY A 123 28.28 -9.98 14.45
N MET A 124 27.32 -10.89 14.27
CA MET A 124 27.18 -12.09 15.11
C MET A 124 28.37 -13.04 14.99
N ALA A 125 28.92 -13.23 13.78
CA ALA A 125 30.11 -14.05 13.57
C ALA A 125 31.37 -13.47 14.25
N LYS A 126 31.37 -12.16 14.55
CA LYS A 126 32.50 -11.44 15.16
C LYS A 126 32.31 -11.15 16.66
N ALA A 127 31.11 -11.24 17.20
CA ALA A 127 30.81 -10.92 18.59
C ALA A 127 31.09 -12.13 19.52
N SER A 128 31.96 -11.92 20.51
CA SER A 128 32.12 -12.84 21.67
C SER A 128 30.85 -12.85 22.52
N LYS A 129 30.68 -13.91 23.34
CA LYS A 129 29.48 -14.43 24.01
C LYS A 129 28.50 -13.48 24.75
N ASP A 130 28.72 -12.17 24.82
CA ASP A 130 27.98 -11.22 25.67
C ASP A 130 27.31 -10.05 24.93
N GLY A 131 27.01 -10.19 23.63
CA GLY A 131 26.32 -9.14 22.86
C GLY A 131 24.81 -9.10 23.07
N THR A 132 24.29 -8.13 23.83
CA THR A 132 22.86 -7.86 23.97
C THR A 132 22.21 -7.60 22.60
N TRP A 133 21.10 -8.29 22.32
CA TRP A 133 20.36 -8.19 21.06
C TRP A 133 19.69 -6.82 20.93
N ASN A 134 20.26 -5.90 20.18
CA ASN A 134 19.60 -4.62 19.91
C ASN A 134 18.81 -4.67 18.59
N ARG A 135 17.48 -4.87 18.68
CA ARG A 135 16.53 -4.82 17.55
C ARG A 135 15.83 -3.46 17.45
N SER A 136 16.59 -2.38 17.32
CA SER A 136 16.04 -1.02 17.18
C SER A 136 16.10 -0.51 15.74
N GLY A 137 15.26 0.48 15.42
CA GLY A 137 15.31 1.22 14.16
C GLY A 137 14.84 0.40 12.94
N PRO A 138 15.59 0.38 11.82
CA PRO A 138 15.19 -0.25 10.56
C PRO A 138 14.79 -1.73 10.66
N ALA A 139 15.29 -2.44 11.68
CA ALA A 139 14.93 -3.83 11.97
C ALA A 139 13.45 -4.04 12.31
N LEU A 140 12.76 -2.99 12.78
CA LEU A 140 11.31 -3.00 13.04
C LEU A 140 10.48 -2.81 11.76
N ARG A 141 11.12 -2.41 10.65
CA ARG A 141 10.50 -2.18 9.33
C ARG A 141 9.32 -1.21 9.32
N LEU A 142 9.23 -0.35 10.32
CA LEU A 142 8.11 0.59 10.43
C LEU A 142 8.24 1.73 9.40
N GLY A 143 9.46 2.08 8.98
CA GLY A 143 9.73 3.18 8.04
C GLY A 143 9.83 2.79 6.56
N ILE A 144 9.29 1.63 6.15
CA ILE A 144 9.26 1.29 4.72
C ILE A 144 8.46 2.35 3.96
N ASN A 145 9.08 2.94 2.94
CA ASN A 145 8.46 3.95 2.09
C ASN A 145 8.79 3.67 0.61
N TYR A 146 8.08 4.35 -0.28
CA TYR A 146 8.17 4.24 -1.75
C TYR A 146 8.32 5.62 -2.40
N ARG A 147 8.99 6.57 -1.75
CA ARG A 147 9.08 7.99 -2.19
C ARG A 147 9.65 8.19 -3.61
N TRP A 148 10.40 7.21 -4.11
CA TRP A 148 10.99 7.21 -5.46
C TRP A 148 10.09 6.61 -6.55
N SER A 149 8.94 6.05 -6.19
CA SER A 149 8.07 5.32 -7.11
C SER A 149 7.48 6.25 -8.18
N SER A 150 7.45 5.78 -9.43
CA SER A 150 6.87 6.48 -10.56
C SER A 150 5.38 6.78 -10.42
N ILE A 151 4.66 6.03 -9.56
CA ILE A 151 3.24 6.24 -9.27
C ILE A 151 3.00 7.04 -7.97
N VAL A 152 4.06 7.47 -7.29
CA VAL A 152 3.96 8.35 -6.13
C VAL A 152 4.06 9.81 -6.57
N LEU A 153 3.14 10.63 -6.06
CA LEU A 153 3.01 12.02 -6.46
C LEU A 153 2.99 12.94 -5.24
N ASP A 154 4.07 13.69 -5.06
CA ASP A 154 4.19 14.68 -3.98
C ASP A 154 4.28 16.09 -4.56
N GLN A 155 3.21 16.87 -4.49
CA GLN A 155 3.20 18.24 -4.99
C GLN A 155 4.16 19.16 -4.22
N VAL A 156 4.48 18.82 -2.97
CA VAL A 156 5.30 19.67 -2.09
C VAL A 156 6.78 19.29 -2.19
N LYS A 157 7.12 18.20 -2.89
CA LYS A 157 8.50 17.89 -3.25
C LYS A 157 9.03 19.00 -4.16
N LYS A 158 10.22 19.53 -3.85
CA LYS A 158 10.86 20.54 -4.69
C LYS A 158 10.98 19.98 -6.11
N THR A 159 10.52 20.73 -7.10
CA THR A 159 10.48 20.34 -8.52
C THR A 159 11.87 19.99 -9.10
N GLU A 160 12.94 20.26 -8.37
CA GLU A 160 14.33 19.90 -8.71
C GLU A 160 14.81 18.69 -7.90
N SER A 161 14.10 17.55 -7.98
CA SER A 161 14.70 16.28 -7.55
C SER A 161 15.76 15.90 -8.57
N THR A 162 17.03 15.98 -8.18
CA THR A 162 18.16 15.54 -9.00
C THR A 162 18.20 14.01 -9.10
N ALA A 163 18.92 13.47 -10.08
CA ALA A 163 19.15 12.03 -10.17
C ALA A 163 19.78 11.47 -8.87
N GLN A 164 20.59 12.28 -8.18
CA GLN A 164 21.21 11.91 -6.90
C GLN A 164 20.17 11.78 -5.78
N ASP A 165 19.20 12.70 -5.69
CA ASP A 165 18.11 12.62 -4.69
C ASP A 165 17.31 11.32 -4.84
N SER A 166 17.08 10.87 -6.08
CA SER A 166 16.37 9.61 -6.34
C SER A 166 17.19 8.37 -5.94
N ILE A 167 18.52 8.42 -6.06
CA ILE A 167 19.43 7.36 -5.60
C ILE A 167 19.46 7.33 -4.07
N ASP A 168 19.55 8.50 -3.45
CA ASP A 168 19.59 8.66 -2.01
C ASP A 168 18.27 8.18 -1.37
N GLU A 169 17.12 8.48 -1.98
CA GLU A 169 15.81 7.96 -1.56
C GLU A 169 15.70 6.44 -1.67
N ARG A 170 16.12 5.85 -2.79
CA ARG A 170 16.15 4.38 -2.97
C ARG A 170 17.09 3.72 -1.96
N SER A 171 18.16 4.41 -1.56
CA SER A 171 19.09 3.95 -0.54
C SER A 171 18.58 4.12 0.90
N ASN A 172 17.44 4.79 1.08
CA ASN A 172 16.77 5.07 2.35
C ASN A 172 15.34 4.48 2.36
N SER A 173 15.22 3.22 1.95
CA SER A 173 13.96 2.50 1.83
C SER A 173 13.27 2.26 3.19
N TYR A 174 14.01 2.37 4.31
CA TYR A 174 13.51 2.20 5.67
C TYR A 174 13.37 3.51 6.47
N GLY A 175 13.59 4.67 5.83
CA GLY A 175 13.38 6.01 6.36
C GLY A 175 14.44 6.49 7.37
N VAL A 176 14.53 7.83 7.53
CA VAL A 176 15.32 8.50 8.58
C VAL A 176 14.37 9.36 9.42
N GLY A 177 14.30 9.07 10.72
CA GLY A 177 13.80 9.98 11.77
C GLY A 177 12.30 9.94 12.07
N VAL A 178 11.96 9.81 13.35
CA VAL A 178 10.59 9.81 13.92
C VAL A 178 9.92 11.20 13.86
N ASN A 179 10.60 12.23 13.34
CA ASN A 179 10.21 13.65 13.40
C ASN A 179 10.24 14.35 12.03
N SER A 180 9.96 13.65 10.92
CA SER A 180 9.82 14.30 9.60
C SER A 180 8.36 14.38 9.20
N ASP A 181 7.97 15.51 8.58
CA ASP A 181 6.64 15.67 8.00
C ASP A 181 6.33 14.52 7.04
N LEU A 182 5.05 14.09 7.02
CA LEU A 182 4.56 13.06 6.09
C LEU A 182 4.85 13.44 4.63
N GLN A 183 5.34 12.48 3.85
CA GLN A 183 5.58 12.63 2.42
C GLN A 183 4.81 11.57 1.63
N ALA A 184 4.51 11.87 0.36
CA ALA A 184 3.97 10.83 -0.50
C ALA A 184 5.02 9.73 -0.69
N GLY A 185 4.59 8.48 -0.63
CA GLY A 185 5.43 7.29 -0.57
C GLY A 185 5.59 6.74 0.84
N ASP A 186 5.29 7.51 1.88
CA ASP A 186 5.31 7.00 3.25
C ASP A 186 4.07 6.15 3.56
N ARG A 187 4.15 5.31 4.60
CA ARG A 187 2.95 4.68 5.14
C ARG A 187 2.01 5.74 5.67
N ALA A 188 0.73 5.58 5.34
CA ALA A 188 -0.33 6.40 5.89
C ALA A 188 -0.34 6.25 7.42
N PRO A 189 -0.27 7.33 8.21
CA PRO A 189 -0.47 7.26 9.66
C PRO A 189 -1.89 6.84 10.02
N ASP A 190 -2.09 6.18 11.16
CA ASP A 190 -3.46 6.04 11.68
C ASP A 190 -3.89 7.35 12.34
N SER A 191 -5.20 7.59 12.38
CA SER A 191 -5.81 8.60 13.25
C SER A 191 -7.02 7.96 13.93
N SER A 192 -6.95 7.84 15.26
CA SER A 192 -8.07 7.38 16.07
C SER A 192 -9.03 8.52 16.40
N ASP A 193 -10.17 8.16 16.97
CA ASP A 193 -11.14 9.08 17.57
C ASP A 193 -11.85 10.04 16.60
N LEU A 194 -11.88 9.67 15.31
CA LEU A 194 -12.70 10.34 14.32
C LEU A 194 -14.18 10.09 14.60
N ILE A 195 -15.00 11.14 14.55
CA ILE A 195 -16.42 11.05 14.82
C ILE A 195 -17.15 11.02 13.47
N PRO A 196 -17.76 9.88 13.07
CA PRO A 196 -18.53 9.81 11.84
C PRO A 196 -19.78 10.69 11.98
N LEU A 197 -19.99 11.55 10.99
CA LEU A 197 -21.11 12.48 10.93
C LEU A 197 -22.33 11.91 10.19
N ARG A 198 -22.25 10.64 9.78
CA ARG A 198 -23.32 9.93 9.10
C ARG A 198 -24.35 9.40 10.11
N PRO A 199 -25.66 9.60 9.93
CA PRO A 199 -26.70 9.25 10.91
C PRO A 199 -26.71 7.80 11.41
N ASP A 200 -26.44 6.84 10.52
CA ASP A 200 -26.33 5.38 10.78
C ASP A 200 -25.08 4.98 11.59
N LEU A 201 -24.05 5.83 11.65
CA LEU A 201 -22.78 5.58 12.32
C LEU A 201 -22.55 6.51 13.53
N MET A 202 -23.46 7.45 13.81
CA MET A 202 -23.34 8.41 14.90
C MET A 202 -23.12 7.73 16.26
N GLY A 203 -22.18 8.27 17.04
CA GLY A 203 -21.86 7.81 18.40
C GLY A 203 -20.78 6.73 18.49
N LYS A 204 -20.30 6.18 17.38
CA LYS A 204 -19.14 5.27 17.37
C LYS A 204 -17.86 6.03 17.03
N ARG A 205 -16.82 5.91 17.86
CA ARG A 205 -15.49 6.42 17.49
C ARG A 205 -14.92 5.55 16.37
N SER A 206 -14.35 6.21 15.36
CA SER A 206 -13.78 5.59 14.18
C SER A 206 -12.27 5.78 14.11
N SER A 207 -11.58 4.93 13.36
CA SER A 207 -10.15 5.08 13.03
C SER A 207 -9.98 4.96 11.53
N LEU A 208 -9.02 5.72 10.97
CA LEU A 208 -8.69 5.64 9.56
C LEU A 208 -8.29 4.22 9.16
N PHE A 209 -7.42 3.57 9.93
CA PHE A 209 -6.95 2.21 9.63
C PHE A 209 -8.05 1.17 9.70
N ARG A 210 -8.92 1.26 10.70
CA ARG A 210 -9.92 0.22 10.95
C ARG A 210 -11.13 0.35 10.03
N ASP A 211 -11.59 1.57 9.78
CA ASP A 211 -12.92 1.81 9.24
C ASP A 211 -12.89 2.49 7.85
N VAL A 212 -11.76 3.12 7.48
CA VAL A 212 -11.65 3.96 6.27
C VAL A 212 -10.73 3.37 5.22
N PHE A 213 -9.54 2.91 5.59
CA PHE A 213 -8.59 2.28 4.67
C PHE A 213 -8.97 0.83 4.39
N GLY A 214 -8.58 0.34 3.22
CA GLY A 214 -8.84 -1.04 2.84
C GLY A 214 -7.96 -1.49 1.69
N THR A 215 -7.98 -2.80 1.43
CA THR A 215 -7.02 -3.47 0.55
C THR A 215 -7.47 -3.59 -0.90
N SER A 216 -8.67 -3.13 -1.22
CA SER A 216 -9.30 -3.27 -2.54
C SER A 216 -9.55 -1.95 -3.27
N TYR A 217 -9.39 -0.81 -2.60
CA TYR A 217 -9.69 0.52 -3.14
C TYR A 217 -8.65 1.53 -2.67
N HIS A 218 -8.48 2.61 -3.43
CA HIS A 218 -7.75 3.78 -2.98
C HIS A 218 -8.66 4.62 -2.08
N THR A 219 -8.12 5.18 -1.02
CA THR A 219 -8.82 6.13 -0.16
C THR A 219 -8.38 7.55 -0.48
N VAL A 220 -9.32 8.42 -0.81
CA VAL A 220 -9.10 9.86 -0.99
C VAL A 220 -9.55 10.58 0.28
N LEU A 221 -8.60 11.16 1.01
CA LEU A 221 -8.84 12.02 2.15
C LEU A 221 -8.89 13.48 1.69
N ILE A 222 -9.97 14.17 2.02
CA ILE A 222 -10.19 15.59 1.70
C ILE A 222 -10.33 16.36 3.01
N PHE A 223 -9.39 17.26 3.29
CA PHE A 223 -9.41 18.14 4.46
C PHE A 223 -10.10 19.45 4.10
N ALA A 224 -11.36 19.59 4.51
CA ALA A 224 -12.27 20.61 3.99
C ALA A 224 -11.81 22.06 4.23
N GLN A 225 -10.97 22.30 5.25
CA GLN A 225 -10.45 23.62 5.57
C GLN A 225 -9.31 24.09 4.64
N LEU A 226 -8.70 23.18 3.87
CA LEU A 226 -7.52 23.47 3.05
C LEU A 226 -7.81 23.50 1.56
N VAL A 227 -8.89 22.87 1.10
CA VAL A 227 -9.23 22.72 -0.31
C VAL A 227 -10.71 22.87 -0.55
N ASP A 228 -11.07 23.29 -1.77
CA ASP A 228 -12.46 23.25 -2.22
C ASP A 228 -12.95 21.80 -2.28
N THR A 229 -13.79 21.45 -1.30
CA THR A 229 -14.35 20.11 -1.16
C THR A 229 -15.25 19.77 -2.34
N LYS A 230 -16.05 20.72 -2.84
CA LYS A 230 -16.97 20.48 -3.95
C LYS A 230 -16.21 20.21 -5.25
N ALA A 231 -15.21 21.02 -5.54
CA ALA A 231 -14.34 20.80 -6.70
C ALA A 231 -13.59 19.45 -6.60
N SER A 232 -13.13 19.08 -5.40
CA SER A 232 -12.49 17.78 -5.16
C SER A 232 -13.42 16.62 -5.46
N LEU A 233 -14.64 16.66 -4.92
CA LEU A 233 -15.64 15.60 -5.10
C LEU A 233 -16.05 15.45 -6.56
N GLN A 234 -16.24 16.54 -7.29
CA GLN A 234 -16.60 16.49 -8.71
C GLN A 234 -15.56 15.74 -9.56
N ARG A 235 -14.27 15.83 -9.23
CA ARG A 235 -13.21 15.12 -9.96
C ARG A 235 -13.26 13.62 -9.72
N VAL A 236 -13.42 13.21 -8.47
CA VAL A 236 -13.42 11.80 -8.09
C VAL A 236 -14.76 11.10 -8.32
N ALA A 237 -15.84 11.86 -8.52
CA ALA A 237 -17.19 11.34 -8.77
C ALA A 237 -17.30 10.46 -10.03
N SER A 238 -16.41 10.66 -11.00
CA SER A 238 -16.38 9.91 -12.26
C SER A 238 -15.81 8.50 -12.12
N TYR A 239 -15.10 8.19 -11.02
CA TYR A 239 -14.45 6.90 -10.83
C TYR A 239 -15.39 5.88 -10.17
N PRO A 240 -15.25 4.58 -10.50
CA PRO A 240 -16.05 3.52 -9.89
C PRO A 240 -15.91 3.45 -8.36
N LYS A 241 -17.03 3.21 -7.67
CA LYS A 241 -17.10 3.09 -6.19
C LYS A 241 -16.30 1.91 -5.63
N ASP A 242 -16.03 0.89 -6.43
CA ASP A 242 -15.21 -0.26 -6.04
C ASP A 242 -13.71 0.02 -6.14
N VAL A 243 -13.31 1.11 -6.81
CA VAL A 243 -11.92 1.54 -6.97
C VAL A 243 -11.56 2.63 -5.99
N LEU A 244 -12.48 3.58 -5.72
CA LEU A 244 -12.24 4.69 -4.81
C LEU A 244 -13.19 4.69 -3.61
N ARG A 245 -12.64 5.02 -2.45
CA ARG A 245 -13.36 5.42 -1.26
C ARG A 245 -13.00 6.84 -0.91
N ILE A 246 -14.01 7.68 -0.68
CA ILE A 246 -13.79 9.09 -0.37
C ILE A 246 -14.17 9.34 1.09
N ALA A 247 -13.27 9.99 1.83
CA ALA A 247 -13.52 10.46 3.18
C ALA A 247 -13.22 11.96 3.29
N VAL A 248 -14.20 12.71 3.76
CA VAL A 248 -14.06 14.14 4.07
C VAL A 248 -13.79 14.29 5.55
N VAL A 249 -12.73 15.01 5.90
CA VAL A 249 -12.35 15.31 7.28
C VAL A 249 -12.57 16.80 7.52
N VAL A 250 -13.39 17.12 8.52
CA VAL A 250 -13.66 18.49 8.97
C VAL A 250 -13.07 18.70 10.37
N PRO A 251 -12.50 19.88 10.67
CA PRO A 251 -12.04 20.20 12.02
C PRO A 251 -13.21 20.33 12.99
N SER A 252 -12.95 20.22 14.29
CA SER A 252 -13.97 20.46 15.31
C SER A 252 -14.61 21.84 15.16
N GLN A 253 -15.92 21.93 15.39
CA GLN A 253 -16.73 23.17 15.39
C GLN A 253 -17.04 23.78 14.01
N GLN A 254 -16.62 23.16 12.90
CA GLN A 254 -16.99 23.64 11.57
C GLN A 254 -18.26 22.95 11.06
N ALA A 255 -19.14 23.71 10.40
CA ALA A 255 -20.35 23.17 9.80
C ALA A 255 -19.99 22.10 8.77
N VAL A 256 -20.64 20.95 8.87
CA VAL A 256 -20.54 19.86 7.90
C VAL A 256 -20.99 20.41 6.54
N PRO A 257 -20.30 20.12 5.43
CA PRO A 257 -20.84 20.40 4.11
C PRO A 257 -22.18 19.67 3.97
N ILE A 258 -23.30 20.41 3.97
CA ILE A 258 -24.66 19.86 4.11
C ILE A 258 -25.14 19.22 2.79
N ASP A 259 -24.50 19.56 1.66
CA ASP A 259 -24.85 19.11 0.31
C ASP A 259 -23.72 18.23 -0.26
N LEU A 260 -23.48 17.08 0.37
CA LEU A 260 -22.55 16.09 -0.13
C LEU A 260 -23.32 15.05 -0.96
N PRO A 261 -22.83 14.70 -2.17
CA PRO A 261 -23.44 13.65 -2.96
C PRO A 261 -23.52 12.31 -2.21
N ASP A 262 -24.55 11.50 -2.47
CA ASP A 262 -24.74 10.17 -1.86
C ASP A 262 -23.56 9.19 -2.08
N HIS A 263 -22.68 9.47 -3.04
CA HIS A 263 -21.47 8.70 -3.30
C HIS A 263 -20.28 9.11 -2.43
N VAL A 264 -20.42 10.11 -1.57
CA VAL A 264 -19.44 10.42 -0.53
C VAL A 264 -19.59 9.38 0.57
N ASN A 265 -18.67 8.43 0.56
CA ASN A 265 -18.78 7.28 1.44
C ASN A 265 -18.61 7.67 2.90
N LEU A 266 -17.79 8.66 3.28
CA LEU A 266 -17.53 8.95 4.69
C LEU A 266 -17.28 10.44 4.97
N VAL A 267 -17.82 10.94 6.09
CA VAL A 267 -17.57 12.29 6.60
C VAL A 267 -17.26 12.20 8.09
N PHE A 268 -16.14 12.77 8.50
CA PHE A 268 -15.63 12.68 9.87
C PHE A 268 -15.33 14.06 10.45
N GLU A 269 -15.77 14.28 11.69
CA GLU A 269 -15.25 15.36 12.53
C GLU A 269 -13.96 14.87 13.21
N ASP A 270 -12.86 15.57 12.95
CA ASP A 270 -11.57 15.40 13.62
C ASP A 270 -11.50 16.32 14.83
N ARG A 271 -12.14 15.88 15.92
CA ARG A 271 -12.32 16.69 17.12
C ARG A 271 -11.00 17.00 17.84
N GLU A 272 -10.17 15.98 17.98
CA GLU A 272 -8.89 16.04 18.69
C GLU A 272 -7.74 16.51 17.76
N GLY A 273 -7.99 16.67 16.46
CA GLY A 273 -7.03 17.22 15.50
C GLY A 273 -5.95 16.24 15.04
N HIS A 274 -6.01 14.97 15.42
CA HIS A 274 -4.98 13.97 15.11
C HIS A 274 -4.82 13.74 13.60
N ALA A 275 -5.92 13.71 12.86
CA ALA A 275 -5.85 13.51 11.41
C ALA A 275 -5.27 14.76 10.73
N HIS A 276 -5.65 15.95 11.17
CA HIS A 276 -5.07 17.19 10.67
C HIS A 276 -3.57 17.27 10.96
N GLU A 277 -3.14 17.00 12.19
CA GLU A 277 -1.73 17.01 12.57
C GLU A 277 -0.90 16.05 11.71
N ALA A 278 -1.38 14.81 11.54
CA ALA A 278 -0.65 13.78 10.81
C ALA A 278 -0.52 14.04 9.31
N TYR A 279 -1.56 14.61 8.67
CA TYR A 279 -1.63 14.67 7.21
C TYR A 279 -1.44 16.07 6.62
N THR A 280 -1.66 17.13 7.41
CA THR A 280 -1.76 18.50 6.86
C THR A 280 -0.57 19.40 7.15
N GLY A 281 0.48 18.91 7.82
CA GLY A 281 1.68 19.71 8.17
C GLY A 281 2.31 20.47 6.99
N ARG A 282 2.24 19.90 5.77
CA ARG A 282 2.74 20.51 4.52
C ARG A 282 1.72 21.35 3.76
N LYS A 283 0.59 21.68 4.41
CA LYS A 283 -0.59 22.37 3.86
C LYS A 283 -1.26 21.61 2.71
N CYS A 284 -1.13 20.28 2.69
CA CYS A 284 -1.83 19.42 1.74
C CYS A 284 -3.26 19.21 2.21
N GLY A 285 -4.24 19.57 1.38
CA GLY A 285 -5.65 19.35 1.67
C GLY A 285 -6.23 18.10 1.01
N VAL A 286 -5.50 17.49 0.08
CA VAL A 286 -5.88 16.23 -0.57
C VAL A 286 -4.76 15.22 -0.39
N VAL A 287 -5.12 14.04 0.12
CA VAL A 287 -4.21 12.92 0.30
C VAL A 287 -4.85 11.68 -0.29
N VAL A 288 -4.10 10.92 -1.09
CA VAL A 288 -4.55 9.63 -1.60
C VAL A 288 -3.74 8.52 -0.96
N VAL A 289 -4.43 7.57 -0.33
CA VAL A 289 -3.86 6.36 0.26
C VAL A 289 -4.17 5.18 -0.64
N ARG A 290 -3.14 4.41 -0.98
CA ARG A 290 -3.20 3.22 -1.80
C ARG A 290 -3.80 2.04 -1.04
N PRO A 291 -4.27 0.99 -1.74
CA PRO A 291 -4.79 -0.21 -1.10
C PRO A 291 -3.78 -0.94 -0.20
N ASP A 292 -2.47 -0.72 -0.39
CA ASP A 292 -1.41 -1.27 0.46
C ASP A 292 -1.05 -0.37 1.67
N GLY A 293 -1.84 0.67 1.94
CA GLY A 293 -1.67 1.55 3.10
C GLY A 293 -0.55 2.59 2.94
N VAL A 294 -0.06 2.79 1.72
CA VAL A 294 0.96 3.81 1.42
C VAL A 294 0.29 5.07 0.87
N VAL A 295 0.77 6.24 1.26
CA VAL A 295 0.35 7.51 0.69
C VAL A 295 0.83 7.57 -0.75
N GLY A 296 -0.09 7.43 -1.71
CA GLY A 296 0.22 7.54 -3.14
C GLY A 296 0.34 8.98 -3.60
N ALA A 297 -0.46 9.90 -3.04
CA ALA A 297 -0.38 11.30 -3.39
C ALA A 297 -0.60 12.25 -2.22
N MET A 298 0.08 13.40 -2.25
CA MET A 298 -0.18 14.55 -1.39
C MET A 298 -0.21 15.83 -2.21
N ALA A 299 -1.31 16.58 -2.10
CA ALA A 299 -1.53 17.78 -2.88
C ALA A 299 -2.23 18.90 -2.10
N LYS A 300 -1.92 20.13 -2.47
CA LYS A 300 -2.58 21.37 -2.03
C LYS A 300 -3.79 21.72 -2.88
N ASP A 301 -3.90 21.15 -4.08
CA ASP A 301 -4.94 21.48 -5.05
C ASP A 301 -5.61 20.20 -5.58
N PRO A 302 -6.95 20.15 -5.64
CA PRO A 302 -7.70 19.01 -6.16
C PRO A 302 -7.36 18.59 -7.60
N GLN A 303 -6.84 19.47 -8.46
CA GLN A 303 -6.48 19.13 -9.84
C GLN A 303 -5.42 18.02 -9.95
N TRP A 304 -4.65 17.80 -8.90
CA TRP A 304 -3.63 16.74 -8.85
C TRP A 304 -4.22 15.33 -8.75
N LEU A 305 -5.48 15.20 -8.33
CA LEU A 305 -6.18 13.91 -8.33
C LEU A 305 -6.25 13.32 -9.75
N ASP A 306 -6.55 14.16 -10.74
CA ASP A 306 -6.61 13.75 -12.14
C ASP A 306 -5.24 13.27 -12.62
N ARG A 307 -4.16 13.97 -12.23
CA ARG A 307 -2.79 13.59 -12.59
C ARG A 307 -2.38 12.27 -11.94
N TYR A 308 -2.69 12.08 -10.65
CA TYR A 308 -2.38 10.84 -9.94
C TYR A 308 -3.12 9.65 -10.53
N PHE A 309 -4.44 9.74 -10.67
CA PHE A 309 -5.23 8.61 -11.17
C PHE A 309 -4.99 8.32 -12.65
N LYS A 310 -4.67 9.31 -13.50
CA LYS A 310 -4.22 9.03 -14.88
C LYS A 310 -2.93 8.23 -14.96
N GLY A 311 -2.09 8.28 -13.92
CA GLY A 311 -0.86 7.48 -13.84
C GLY A 311 -1.10 6.02 -13.45
N ILE A 312 -2.29 5.68 -12.95
CA ILE A 312 -2.59 4.35 -12.38
C ILE A 312 -3.77 3.67 -13.08
N LEU A 313 -4.83 4.42 -13.35
CA LEU A 313 -6.09 3.95 -13.90
C LEU A 313 -6.20 4.33 -15.37
N LEU A 314 -6.85 3.45 -16.13
CA LEU A 314 -7.34 3.81 -17.46
C LEU A 314 -8.47 4.84 -17.33
N ASP A 315 -8.63 5.65 -18.36
CA ASP A 315 -9.66 6.69 -18.41
C ASP A 315 -11.05 6.06 -18.21
N PRO A 316 -11.87 6.54 -17.24
CA PRO A 316 -13.22 6.03 -17.02
C PRO A 316 -14.10 6.05 -18.27
N SER A 317 -13.85 6.97 -19.21
CA SER A 317 -14.58 7.04 -20.48
C SER A 317 -14.22 5.94 -21.48
N LYS A 318 -13.16 5.16 -21.20
CA LYS A 318 -12.67 4.05 -22.03
C LYS A 318 -12.91 2.68 -21.41
N LEU A 319 -13.57 2.64 -20.24
CA LEU A 319 -13.95 1.43 -19.49
C LEU A 319 -15.44 1.15 -19.70
#